data_AF-E4YPP9-F1
#
_entry.id   AF-E4YPP9-F1
#
_cell.length_a   1.000
_cell.length_b   1.000
_cell.length_c   1.000
_cell.angle_alpha   90.00
_cell.angle_beta   90.00
_cell.angle_gamma   90.00
#
_symmetry.space_group_name_H-M   'P 1'
#
loop_
_entity.id
_entity.type
_entity.pdbx_description
1 polymer ?
#
loop_
_entity_poly.entity_id
_entity_poly.type
_entity_poly.pdbx_seq_one_letter_code
_entity_poly.pdbx_strand_id
1 'polypeptide(L)'
;MKFFALTFASALAQDIPSLPPLPTDAPPSTSMTTTRGDKVTNEERCGSLSYHMAYPQPTGKELCPSYSCHSCCDDAKVSSEFNKFKTADGQLTKYSIFDFSGCDAAGNKVQNGGMSSTCTAYVQSNFCTSQCSPNIYAFNTKMPNRPQIPACQNFCQSFLQACQNDYICFNPDGLTEYLQDMYNNGQVTEGKDYLMTRCTGNYDCKKISESIIANEPDLGALPDGPLKKKLQEKVDAAEKVPNSARFCEKFTLGLFRESPDDNLCVDPRQETSITSYIKDYKEVAYNKAHPDAPVNFPVSDPCPTGLSTGAIIGIVIGCLVGVGLIAGLVYYFVAKGGDDKDGDYTAGQSGGSIVSGTQIPKTEETIQMGEDGDRV
;
A
#
# COMPACT_ATOMS: atom_id res chain seq x y z
N MET A 1 32.65 28.15 8.28
CA MET A 1 31.88 26.89 8.28
C MET A 1 31.72 26.45 9.72
N LYS A 2 30.55 26.70 10.31
CA LYS A 2 30.22 26.35 11.70
C LYS A 2 29.13 25.28 11.64
N PHE A 3 29.43 24.10 12.17
CA PHE A 3 28.47 23.04 12.44
C PHE A 3 27.48 23.52 13.50
N PHE A 4 26.19 23.59 13.14
CA PHE A 4 25.12 23.63 14.11
C PHE A 4 24.64 22.18 14.31
N ALA A 5 25.11 21.58 15.41
CA ALA A 5 24.46 20.42 16.00
C ALA A 5 23.22 20.94 16.74
N LEU A 6 22.03 20.64 16.21
CA LEU A 6 20.77 20.84 16.91
C LEU A 6 20.38 19.50 17.53
N THR A 7 20.70 19.36 18.81
CA THR A 7 20.11 18.39 19.72
C THR A 7 18.65 18.73 19.93
N PHE A 8 17.74 17.92 19.39
CA PHE A 8 16.33 17.93 19.78
C PHE A 8 16.18 17.08 21.04
N ALA A 9 16.23 17.76 22.19
CA ALA A 9 15.74 17.21 23.45
C ALA A 9 14.21 17.25 23.44
N SER A 10 13.64 16.12 23.84
CA SER A 10 12.22 15.86 24.01
C SER A 10 11.54 16.88 24.96
N ALA A 11 10.48 17.52 24.47
CA ALA A 11 9.46 18.29 25.21
C ALA A 11 8.36 18.57 24.18
N LEU A 12 7.08 18.18 24.29
CA LEU A 12 6.17 17.71 25.34
C LEU A 12 5.15 16.80 24.62
N ALA A 13 4.83 15.58 25.05
CA ALA A 13 3.93 15.31 26.16
C ALA A 13 2.75 16.31 26.21
N GLN A 14 1.76 16.16 25.33
CA GLN A 14 0.47 16.77 25.58
C GLN A 14 -0.25 15.98 26.68
N ASP A 15 -0.37 16.66 27.82
CA ASP A 15 -1.48 16.65 28.76
C ASP A 15 -2.60 15.64 28.48
N ILE A 16 -2.43 14.45 29.07
CA ILE A 16 -3.57 13.74 29.63
C ILE A 16 -4.11 14.67 30.74
N PRO A 17 -5.39 15.07 30.73
CA PRO A 17 -5.93 15.86 31.83
C PRO A 17 -5.63 15.13 33.14
N SER A 18 -5.00 15.82 34.09
CA SER A 18 -4.83 15.33 35.44
C SER A 18 -6.21 14.91 35.94
N LEU A 19 -6.38 13.61 36.19
CA LEU A 19 -7.58 13.07 36.79
C LEU A 19 -7.88 13.88 38.07
N PRO A 20 -9.11 14.39 38.25
CA PRO A 20 -9.49 15.00 39.51
C PRO A 20 -9.26 14.00 40.65
N PRO A 21 -8.91 14.45 41.88
CA PRO A 21 -8.84 13.56 43.02
C PRO A 21 -10.17 12.81 43.13
N LEU A 22 -10.10 11.47 43.23
CA LEU A 22 -11.27 10.61 43.33
C LEU A 22 -12.19 11.12 44.45
N PRO A 23 -13.45 11.47 44.18
CA PRO A 23 -14.43 11.64 45.23
C PRO A 23 -14.59 10.31 45.97
N THR A 24 -14.40 10.34 47.29
CA THR A 24 -14.40 9.18 48.19
C THR A 24 -15.81 8.70 48.55
N ASP A 25 -16.78 8.92 47.67
CA ASP A 25 -18.16 8.45 47.85
C ASP A 25 -18.57 7.63 46.63
N ALA A 26 -18.52 6.32 46.79
CA ALA A 26 -18.88 5.35 45.76
C ALA A 26 -20.39 5.42 45.45
N PRO A 27 -20.80 5.77 44.22
CA PRO A 27 -22.12 5.43 43.74
C PRO A 27 -22.17 3.91 43.45
N PRO A 28 -23.34 3.27 43.47
CA PRO A 28 -23.47 1.85 43.14
C PRO A 28 -22.90 1.61 41.74
N SER A 29 -21.80 0.87 41.70
CA SER A 29 -21.12 0.44 40.48
C SER A 29 -22.08 -0.40 39.64
N THR A 30 -22.64 0.19 38.59
CA THR A 30 -23.18 -0.59 37.48
C THR A 30 -21.98 -1.18 36.74
N SER A 31 -21.59 -2.39 37.13
CA SER A 31 -20.55 -3.15 36.46
C SER A 31 -20.92 -3.31 35.00
N MET A 32 -20.27 -2.56 34.11
CA MET A 32 -20.17 -2.99 32.73
C MET A 32 -19.33 -4.26 32.73
N THR A 33 -19.98 -5.38 32.42
CA THR A 33 -19.31 -6.64 32.12
C THR A 33 -18.46 -6.42 30.89
N THR A 34 -17.21 -5.98 31.05
CA THR A 34 -16.18 -6.16 30.03
C THR A 34 -16.04 -7.66 29.86
N THR A 35 -16.49 -8.16 28.72
CA THR A 35 -16.38 -9.55 28.32
C THR A 35 -14.93 -9.97 28.51
N ARG A 36 -14.74 -10.91 29.45
CA ARG A 36 -13.55 -11.73 29.67
C ARG A 36 -12.78 -11.88 28.37
N GLY A 37 -11.48 -11.57 28.34
CA GLY A 37 -10.64 -11.60 27.13
C GLY A 37 -10.89 -12.86 26.32
N ASP A 38 -11.78 -12.75 25.33
CA ASP A 38 -12.26 -13.90 24.57
C ASP A 38 -11.06 -14.40 23.77
N LYS A 39 -10.73 -15.68 23.97
CA LYS A 39 -9.73 -16.36 23.15
C LYS A 39 -10.20 -16.27 21.70
N VAL A 40 -9.52 -15.47 20.89
CA VAL A 40 -9.83 -15.39 19.46
C VAL A 40 -9.67 -16.80 18.87
N THR A 41 -10.75 -17.37 18.36
CA THR A 41 -10.69 -18.69 17.71
C THR A 41 -10.19 -18.55 16.28
N ASN A 42 -9.76 -19.66 15.65
CA ASN A 42 -9.29 -19.60 14.26
C ASN A 42 -10.39 -19.14 13.29
N GLU A 43 -11.65 -19.40 13.62
CA GLU A 43 -12.83 -19.01 12.85
C GLU A 43 -13.09 -17.50 12.90
N GLU A 44 -12.65 -16.82 13.96
CA GLU A 44 -12.80 -15.38 14.13
C GLU A 44 -11.70 -14.56 13.43
N ARG A 45 -10.70 -15.23 12.85
CA ARG A 45 -9.54 -14.57 12.20
C ARG A 45 -9.84 -14.05 10.80
N CYS A 46 -10.85 -14.60 10.14
CA CYS A 46 -11.23 -14.22 8.79
C CYS A 46 -12.47 -13.32 8.80
N GLY A 47 -12.58 -12.45 7.79
CA GLY A 47 -13.77 -11.62 7.62
C GLY A 47 -14.97 -12.44 7.12
N SER A 48 -16.09 -11.77 6.88
CA SER A 48 -17.37 -12.43 6.54
C SER A 48 -17.87 -12.13 5.11
N LEU A 49 -17.00 -11.70 4.20
CA LEU A 49 -17.37 -11.46 2.81
C LEU A 49 -17.55 -12.78 2.07
N SER A 50 -18.27 -12.78 0.94
CA SER A 50 -18.60 -14.01 0.18
C SER A 50 -17.38 -14.75 -0.38
N TYR A 51 -16.25 -14.07 -0.49
CA TYR A 51 -14.95 -14.60 -0.91
C TYR A 51 -13.99 -14.82 0.26
N HIS A 52 -14.40 -14.54 1.50
CA HIS A 52 -13.66 -14.95 2.68
C HIS A 52 -13.96 -16.41 3.02
N MET A 53 -12.94 -17.10 3.51
CA MET A 53 -13.04 -18.46 4.01
C MET A 53 -13.39 -18.43 5.50
N ALA A 54 -13.99 -19.51 6.00
CA ALA A 54 -14.44 -19.58 7.40
C ALA A 54 -13.26 -19.55 8.41
N TYR A 55 -12.09 -20.00 8.01
CA TYR A 55 -10.86 -19.98 8.81
C TYR A 55 -9.63 -19.99 7.89
N PRO A 56 -8.43 -19.65 8.39
CA PRO A 56 -7.21 -19.65 7.59
C PRO A 56 -6.87 -21.02 7.02
N GLN A 57 -6.76 -21.13 5.70
CA GLN A 57 -6.44 -22.40 5.02
C GLN A 57 -5.67 -22.16 3.70
N PRO A 58 -5.03 -23.19 3.13
CA PRO A 58 -4.36 -23.06 1.84
C PRO A 58 -5.32 -22.65 0.72
N THR A 59 -4.82 -21.87 -0.24
CA THR A 59 -5.56 -21.40 -1.40
C THR A 59 -4.65 -21.32 -2.64
N GLY A 60 -5.17 -20.77 -3.75
CA GLY A 60 -4.40 -20.48 -4.97
C GLY A 60 -3.22 -19.52 -4.76
N LYS A 61 -2.49 -19.25 -5.85
CA LYS A 61 -1.31 -18.38 -5.88
C LYS A 61 -1.40 -17.29 -6.95
N GLU A 62 -2.58 -17.03 -7.48
CA GLU A 62 -2.79 -16.18 -8.65
C GLU A 62 -2.64 -14.71 -8.29
N LEU A 63 -3.46 -14.19 -7.37
CA LEU A 63 -3.42 -12.77 -6.97
C LEU A 63 -2.58 -12.55 -5.72
N CYS A 64 -2.73 -13.43 -4.73
CA CYS A 64 -2.21 -13.22 -3.38
C CYS A 64 -1.25 -14.34 -2.94
N PRO A 65 -0.13 -14.56 -3.66
CA PRO A 65 0.75 -15.72 -3.45
C PRO A 65 1.35 -15.79 -2.04
N SER A 66 1.59 -14.65 -1.39
CA SER A 66 2.11 -14.56 -0.02
C SER A 66 1.20 -15.24 1.02
N TYR A 67 -0.08 -15.43 0.70
CA TYR A 67 -1.09 -16.00 1.60
C TYR A 67 -1.48 -17.44 1.26
N SER A 68 -0.85 -18.06 0.26
CA SER A 68 -1.28 -19.35 -0.31
C SER A 68 -1.34 -20.57 0.63
N CYS A 69 -0.69 -20.50 1.79
CA CYS A 69 -0.63 -21.58 2.79
C CYS A 69 -1.66 -21.35 3.91
N HIS A 70 -1.91 -20.08 4.23
CA HIS A 70 -2.80 -19.64 5.30
C HIS A 70 -3.50 -18.36 4.85
N SER A 71 -4.52 -18.50 4.00
CA SER A 71 -5.30 -17.38 3.51
C SER A 71 -6.64 -17.31 4.23
N CYS A 72 -7.17 -16.10 4.40
CA CYS A 72 -8.56 -15.87 4.76
C CYS A 72 -9.47 -15.62 3.55
N CYS A 73 -8.94 -15.65 2.33
CA CYS A 73 -9.68 -15.47 1.09
C CYS A 73 -9.56 -16.68 0.15
N ASP A 74 -10.61 -16.92 -0.61
CA ASP A 74 -10.60 -17.81 -1.78
C ASP A 74 -9.92 -17.06 -2.94
N ASP A 75 -8.71 -17.46 -3.32
CA ASP A 75 -7.88 -16.72 -4.29
C ASP A 75 -8.53 -16.60 -5.67
N ALA A 76 -9.30 -17.60 -6.12
CA ALA A 76 -10.01 -17.52 -7.40
C ALA A 76 -11.14 -16.47 -7.35
N LYS A 77 -11.91 -16.48 -6.25
CA LYS A 77 -12.98 -15.48 -6.06
C LYS A 77 -12.41 -14.08 -5.86
N VAL A 78 -11.35 -13.94 -5.05
CA VAL A 78 -10.71 -12.65 -4.77
C VAL A 78 -10.06 -12.08 -6.04
N SER A 79 -9.47 -12.95 -6.89
CA SER A 79 -8.95 -12.59 -8.21
C SER A 79 -10.06 -12.10 -9.13
N SER A 80 -11.21 -12.80 -9.15
CA SER A 80 -12.38 -12.36 -9.91
C SER A 80 -12.87 -10.98 -9.45
N GLU A 81 -12.99 -10.74 -8.14
CA GLU A 81 -13.39 -9.44 -7.60
C GLU A 81 -12.39 -8.33 -7.95
N PHE A 82 -11.09 -8.60 -7.81
CA PHE A 82 -10.04 -7.61 -8.14
C PHE A 82 -10.00 -7.28 -9.64
N ASN A 83 -10.19 -8.29 -10.50
CA ASN A 83 -10.14 -8.13 -11.96
C ASN A 83 -11.36 -7.40 -12.53
N LYS A 84 -12.49 -7.27 -11.80
CA LYS A 84 -13.61 -6.40 -12.19
C LYS A 84 -13.20 -4.94 -12.35
N PHE A 85 -12.11 -4.55 -11.72
CA PHE A 85 -11.58 -3.18 -11.75
C PHE A 85 -10.37 -3.03 -12.65
N LYS A 86 -10.13 -3.97 -13.59
CA LYS A 86 -9.02 -3.89 -14.54
C LYS A 86 -9.52 -3.73 -15.97
N THR A 87 -8.71 -3.07 -16.81
CA THR A 87 -8.86 -3.11 -18.27
C THR A 87 -8.44 -4.47 -18.83
N ALA A 88 -8.70 -4.69 -20.12
CA ALA A 88 -8.21 -5.86 -20.85
C ALA A 88 -6.67 -5.97 -20.82
N ASP A 89 -5.97 -4.84 -20.73
CA ASP A 89 -4.51 -4.77 -20.62
C ASP A 89 -3.99 -4.94 -19.18
N GLY A 90 -4.88 -5.22 -18.23
CA GLY A 90 -4.55 -5.47 -16.82
C GLY A 90 -4.29 -4.22 -15.98
N GLN A 91 -4.56 -3.02 -16.50
CA GLN A 91 -4.43 -1.77 -15.73
C GLN A 91 -5.60 -1.61 -14.77
N LEU A 92 -5.32 -1.20 -13.53
CA LEU A 92 -6.35 -0.96 -12.54
C LEU A 92 -7.07 0.36 -12.83
N THR A 93 -8.38 0.30 -13.06
CA THR A 93 -9.26 1.44 -13.36
C THR A 93 -10.00 1.97 -12.15
N LYS A 94 -10.19 1.16 -11.11
CA LYS A 94 -10.85 1.58 -9.87
C LYS A 94 -10.19 0.92 -8.66
N TYR A 95 -10.01 1.68 -7.60
CA TYR A 95 -9.65 1.14 -6.30
C TYR A 95 -10.41 1.89 -5.22
N SER A 96 -11.20 1.16 -4.44
CA SER A 96 -12.06 1.75 -3.42
C SER A 96 -12.97 2.81 -4.04
N ILE A 97 -12.94 4.05 -3.54
CA ILE A 97 -13.69 5.17 -4.09
C ILE A 97 -12.99 5.83 -5.29
N PHE A 98 -11.70 5.58 -5.52
CA PHE A 98 -10.90 6.28 -6.54
C PHE A 98 -11.06 5.66 -7.92
N ASP A 99 -11.44 6.48 -8.90
CA ASP A 99 -11.56 6.10 -10.32
C ASP A 99 -10.38 6.67 -11.13
N PHE A 100 -9.76 5.80 -11.92
CA PHE A 100 -8.61 6.03 -12.78
C PHE A 100 -8.97 5.86 -14.26
N SER A 101 -10.16 5.35 -14.58
CA SER A 101 -10.58 4.99 -15.94
C SER A 101 -10.61 6.17 -16.92
N GLY A 102 -10.73 7.40 -16.39
CA GLY A 102 -10.87 8.62 -17.17
C GLY A 102 -9.56 9.35 -17.45
N CYS A 103 -8.42 8.91 -16.92
CA CYS A 103 -7.16 9.67 -16.95
C CYS A 103 -5.98 8.83 -17.43
N ASP A 104 -5.20 9.35 -18.37
CA ASP A 104 -3.95 8.73 -18.81
C ASP A 104 -2.75 9.17 -17.96
N ALA A 105 -1.58 8.60 -18.25
CA ALA A 105 -0.33 8.91 -17.53
C ALA A 105 0.20 10.34 -17.75
N ALA A 106 -0.37 11.09 -18.69
CA ALA A 106 -0.04 12.50 -18.95
C ALA A 106 -1.08 13.46 -18.35
N GLY A 107 -2.13 12.95 -17.71
CA GLY A 107 -3.20 13.76 -17.13
C GLY A 107 -4.25 14.22 -18.14
N ASN A 108 -4.34 13.58 -19.30
CA ASN A 108 -5.41 13.86 -20.27
C ASN A 108 -6.64 13.00 -19.96
N LYS A 109 -7.81 13.56 -20.30
CA LYS A 109 -9.08 12.84 -20.24
C LYS A 109 -9.15 11.81 -21.37
N VAL A 110 -9.33 10.54 -21.02
CA VAL A 110 -9.40 9.40 -21.95
C VAL A 110 -10.53 8.46 -21.55
N GLN A 111 -10.87 7.49 -22.40
CA GLN A 111 -11.90 6.48 -22.08
C GLN A 111 -11.33 5.21 -21.44
N ASN A 112 -10.03 4.94 -21.60
CA ASN A 112 -9.35 3.73 -21.15
C ASN A 112 -8.07 4.09 -20.38
N GLY A 113 -8.21 5.02 -19.43
CA GLY A 113 -7.18 5.38 -18.49
C GLY A 113 -6.94 4.27 -17.47
N GLY A 114 -5.89 4.41 -16.68
CA GLY A 114 -5.52 3.39 -15.71
C GLY A 114 -4.33 3.81 -14.87
N MET A 115 -4.23 3.17 -13.71
CA MET A 115 -3.11 3.32 -12.80
C MET A 115 -1.83 2.68 -13.36
N SER A 116 -0.67 3.26 -13.05
CA SER A 116 0.62 2.64 -13.36
C SER A 116 0.74 1.23 -12.76
N SER A 117 1.55 0.38 -13.40
CA SER A 117 1.83 -0.96 -12.87
C SER A 117 2.52 -0.94 -11.51
N THR A 118 3.39 0.05 -11.26
CA THR A 118 4.08 0.21 -9.98
C THR A 118 3.12 0.53 -8.85
N CYS A 119 2.20 1.50 -9.03
CA CYS A 119 1.18 1.77 -8.02
C CYS A 119 0.20 0.59 -7.88
N THR A 120 -0.20 -0.03 -9.01
CA THR A 120 -1.08 -1.22 -9.01
C THR A 120 -0.52 -2.35 -8.15
N ALA A 121 0.79 -2.58 -8.16
CA ALA A 121 1.43 -3.60 -7.31
C ALA A 121 1.25 -3.31 -5.80
N TYR A 122 1.37 -2.05 -5.37
CA TYR A 122 1.09 -1.68 -3.98
C TYR A 122 -0.39 -1.83 -3.63
N VAL A 123 -1.28 -1.43 -4.53
CA VAL A 123 -2.72 -1.59 -4.35
C VAL A 123 -3.09 -3.06 -4.22
N GLN A 124 -2.54 -3.92 -5.06
CA GLN A 124 -2.72 -5.37 -4.97
C GLN A 124 -2.19 -5.91 -3.63
N SER A 125 -1.01 -5.50 -3.18
CA SER A 125 -0.46 -5.91 -1.88
C SER A 125 -1.39 -5.52 -0.72
N ASN A 126 -1.92 -4.30 -0.75
CA ASN A 126 -2.84 -3.80 0.28
C ASN A 126 -4.17 -4.56 0.24
N PHE A 127 -4.70 -4.81 -0.96
CA PHE A 127 -5.89 -5.61 -1.17
C PHE A 127 -5.71 -7.02 -0.62
N CYS A 128 -4.64 -7.72 -1.01
CA CYS A 128 -4.30 -9.05 -0.49
C CYS A 128 -4.16 -9.05 1.04
N THR A 129 -3.50 -8.05 1.62
CA THR A 129 -3.38 -7.95 3.08
C THR A 129 -4.74 -7.77 3.75
N SER A 130 -5.58 -6.88 3.22
CA SER A 130 -6.89 -6.58 3.78
C SER A 130 -7.90 -7.73 3.67
N GLN A 131 -7.81 -8.56 2.62
CA GLN A 131 -8.79 -9.60 2.34
C GLN A 131 -8.30 -11.01 2.71
N CYS A 132 -6.98 -11.26 2.61
CA CYS A 132 -6.42 -12.60 2.68
C CYS A 132 -5.52 -12.83 3.91
N SER A 133 -5.04 -11.78 4.59
CA SER A 133 -4.21 -11.99 5.78
C SER A 133 -5.03 -12.61 6.92
N PRO A 134 -4.56 -13.71 7.53
CA PRO A 134 -5.19 -14.32 8.70
C PRO A 134 -4.78 -13.64 10.00
N ASN A 135 -3.97 -12.57 9.94
CA ASN A 135 -3.39 -11.91 11.09
C ASN A 135 -3.93 -10.47 11.28
N ILE A 136 -4.61 -9.91 10.28
CA ILE A 136 -5.21 -8.56 10.40
C ILE A 136 -6.36 -8.48 11.42
N TYR A 137 -6.95 -9.61 11.82
CA TYR A 137 -7.97 -9.65 12.87
C TYR A 137 -7.48 -9.03 14.18
N ALA A 138 -6.18 -9.12 14.47
CA ALA A 138 -5.61 -8.58 15.70
C ALA A 138 -5.70 -7.07 15.73
N PHE A 139 -5.84 -6.44 14.56
CA PHE A 139 -6.14 -5.03 14.45
C PHE A 139 -7.62 -4.80 14.62
N ASN A 140 -8.51 -5.62 14.08
CA ASN A 140 -9.98 -5.49 14.15
C ASN A 140 -10.58 -5.53 15.57
N THR A 141 -10.36 -4.48 16.36
CA THR A 141 -11.13 -4.18 17.55
C THR A 141 -12.55 -3.84 17.11
N LYS A 142 -13.56 -4.47 17.72
CA LYS A 142 -15.00 -4.18 17.53
C LYS A 142 -15.40 -2.73 17.89
N MET A 143 -14.45 -1.81 17.99
CA MET A 143 -14.66 -0.40 18.25
C MET A 143 -15.21 0.29 17.00
N PRO A 144 -16.09 1.30 17.17
CA PRO A 144 -16.73 2.02 16.07
C PRO A 144 -15.75 2.78 15.16
N ASN A 145 -14.53 3.02 15.64
CA ASN A 145 -13.43 3.54 14.83
C ASN A 145 -12.57 2.37 14.40
N ARG A 146 -12.53 2.06 13.10
CA ARG A 146 -11.67 1.00 12.56
C ARG A 146 -10.25 1.23 13.09
N PRO A 147 -9.70 0.32 13.89
CA PRO A 147 -8.33 0.40 14.36
C PRO A 147 -7.40 0.37 13.16
N GLN A 148 -6.59 1.41 13.06
CA GLN A 148 -5.66 1.61 11.96
C GLN A 148 -4.45 0.71 12.18
N ILE A 149 -4.03 -0.04 11.15
CA ILE A 149 -2.80 -0.81 11.17
C ILE A 149 -1.64 0.20 11.16
N PRO A 150 -0.74 0.18 12.16
CA PRO A 150 0.37 1.12 12.24
C PRO A 150 1.39 0.76 11.17
N ALA A 151 1.34 1.43 10.03
CA ALA A 151 2.21 1.17 8.90
C ALA A 151 3.59 1.79 9.09
N CYS A 152 4.64 1.12 8.62
CA CYS A 152 5.99 1.67 8.68
C CYS A 152 6.13 2.91 7.79
N GLN A 153 6.93 3.91 8.22
CA GLN A 153 7.15 5.14 7.44
C GLN A 153 7.68 4.83 6.04
N ASN A 154 8.67 3.93 5.96
CA ASN A 154 9.25 3.50 4.68
C ASN A 154 8.22 2.87 3.74
N PHE A 155 7.22 2.14 4.26
CA PHE A 155 6.14 1.61 3.44
C PHE A 155 5.28 2.75 2.86
N CYS A 156 4.78 3.65 3.72
CA CYS A 156 3.92 4.75 3.28
C CYS A 156 4.64 5.70 2.30
N GLN A 157 5.93 5.98 2.51
CA GLN A 157 6.73 6.76 1.57
C GLN A 157 6.91 6.05 0.23
N SER A 158 7.25 4.76 0.24
CA SER A 158 7.42 3.98 -0.99
C SER A 158 6.12 3.86 -1.77
N PHE A 159 5.01 3.73 -1.05
CA PHE A 159 3.68 3.67 -1.63
C PHE A 159 3.29 5.01 -2.29
N LEU A 160 3.50 6.14 -1.61
CA LEU A 160 3.31 7.45 -2.24
C LEU A 160 4.22 7.62 -3.45
N GLN A 161 5.51 7.25 -3.37
CA GLN A 161 6.44 7.39 -4.49
C GLN A 161 6.02 6.56 -5.72
N ALA A 162 5.45 5.37 -5.50
CA ALA A 162 4.92 4.53 -6.56
C ALA A 162 3.69 5.15 -7.25
N CYS A 163 2.85 5.86 -6.49
CA CYS A 163 1.55 6.36 -6.96
C CYS A 163 1.53 7.86 -7.28
N GLN A 164 2.51 8.64 -6.84
CA GLN A 164 2.47 10.10 -6.87
C GLN A 164 2.30 10.70 -8.27
N ASN A 165 2.65 9.95 -9.32
CA ASN A 165 2.55 10.38 -10.70
C ASN A 165 1.30 9.87 -11.44
N ASP A 166 0.50 9.01 -10.80
CA ASP A 166 -0.76 8.58 -11.37
C ASP A 166 -1.82 9.68 -11.22
N TYR A 167 -2.78 9.66 -12.14
CA TYR A 167 -3.87 10.62 -12.20
C TYR A 167 -5.18 9.97 -11.79
N ILE A 168 -5.93 10.66 -10.93
CA ILE A 168 -7.28 10.30 -10.53
C ILE A 168 -8.28 11.26 -11.15
N CYS A 169 -9.49 10.77 -11.36
CA CYS A 169 -10.61 11.64 -11.65
C CYS A 169 -10.98 12.46 -10.40
N PHE A 170 -11.07 13.77 -10.58
CA PHE A 170 -11.45 14.72 -9.54
C PHE A 170 -12.60 15.59 -10.03
N ASN A 171 -13.79 15.39 -9.47
CA ASN A 171 -14.94 16.24 -9.73
C ASN A 171 -15.13 17.23 -8.56
N PRO A 172 -14.95 18.54 -8.79
CA PRO A 172 -15.07 19.54 -7.72
C PRO A 172 -16.48 19.61 -7.11
N ASP A 173 -17.53 19.27 -7.87
CA ASP A 173 -18.92 19.32 -7.39
C ASP A 173 -19.17 18.29 -6.28
N GLY A 174 -18.43 17.17 -6.29
CA GLY A 174 -18.51 16.14 -5.26
C GLY A 174 -17.68 16.42 -4.01
N LEU A 175 -16.81 17.44 -4.02
CA LEU A 175 -15.88 17.71 -2.90
C LEU A 175 -16.64 18.04 -1.61
N THR A 176 -17.71 18.80 -1.71
CA THR A 176 -18.50 19.22 -0.53
C THR A 176 -19.11 18.00 0.17
N GLU A 177 -19.70 17.06 -0.58
CA GLU A 177 -20.27 15.83 -0.04
C GLU A 177 -19.20 14.97 0.64
N TYR A 178 -18.05 14.79 -0.02
CA TYR A 178 -16.94 14.02 0.51
C TYR A 178 -16.41 14.61 1.84
N LEU A 179 -16.19 15.92 1.88
CA LEU A 179 -15.68 16.59 3.08
C LEU A 179 -16.72 16.61 4.21
N GLN A 180 -18.00 16.76 3.90
CA GLN A 180 -19.06 16.65 4.91
C GLN A 180 -19.09 15.27 5.55
N ASP A 181 -18.98 14.21 4.74
CA ASP A 181 -19.01 12.84 5.25
C ASP A 181 -17.79 12.54 6.13
N MET A 182 -16.59 12.84 5.63
CA MET A 182 -15.35 12.75 6.41
C MET A 182 -15.44 13.57 7.70
N TYR A 183 -16.03 14.76 7.65
CA TYR A 183 -16.15 15.64 8.80
C TYR A 183 -17.13 15.10 9.85
N ASN A 184 -18.30 14.62 9.42
CA ASN A 184 -19.36 14.17 10.32
C ASN A 184 -19.06 12.79 10.92
N ASN A 185 -18.44 11.90 10.13
CA ASN A 185 -18.22 10.51 10.53
C ASN A 185 -16.76 10.23 10.94
N GLY A 186 -15.86 11.20 10.78
CA GLY A 186 -14.42 11.02 11.00
C GLY A 186 -13.72 10.19 9.90
N GLN A 187 -14.48 9.58 9.01
CA GLN A 187 -14.01 8.75 7.89
C GLN A 187 -15.02 8.83 6.74
N VAL A 188 -14.59 8.41 5.56
CA VAL A 188 -15.50 8.27 4.42
C VAL A 188 -16.25 6.95 4.54
N THR A 189 -17.53 6.98 4.20
CA THR A 189 -18.39 5.80 4.14
C THR A 189 -17.88 4.82 3.07
N GLU A 190 -17.48 3.63 3.50
CA GLU A 190 -17.04 2.57 2.59
C GLU A 190 -18.16 2.15 1.65
N GLY A 191 -17.83 1.94 0.37
CA GLY A 191 -18.80 1.57 -0.66
C GLY A 191 -19.67 2.71 -1.18
N LYS A 192 -19.59 3.91 -0.57
CA LYS A 192 -20.27 5.10 -1.11
C LYS A 192 -19.55 5.59 -2.37
N ASP A 193 -20.30 5.74 -3.45
CA ASP A 193 -19.80 6.17 -4.76
C ASP A 193 -19.78 7.71 -4.85
N TYR A 194 -18.80 8.35 -4.21
CA TYR A 194 -18.69 9.80 -4.18
C TYR A 194 -18.47 10.38 -5.57
N LEU A 195 -19.24 11.43 -5.93
CA LEU A 195 -19.05 12.12 -7.19
C LEU A 195 -17.62 12.65 -7.36
N MET A 196 -16.98 13.05 -6.27
CA MET A 196 -15.63 13.65 -6.26
C MET A 196 -14.59 12.80 -6.97
N THR A 197 -14.73 11.48 -6.93
CA THR A 197 -13.72 10.55 -7.44
C THR A 197 -14.19 9.83 -8.70
N ARG A 198 -15.31 10.24 -9.31
CA ARG A 198 -15.87 9.62 -10.53
C ARG A 198 -15.40 10.34 -11.80
N CYS A 199 -15.15 9.56 -12.84
CA CYS A 199 -14.86 10.08 -14.19
C CYS A 199 -16.13 10.47 -14.97
N THR A 200 -17.06 11.21 -14.33
CA THR A 200 -18.34 11.59 -14.93
C THR A 200 -18.59 13.09 -14.89
N GLY A 201 -19.14 13.63 -15.97
CA GLY A 201 -19.44 15.07 -16.07
C GLY A 201 -18.17 15.91 -16.22
N ASN A 202 -18.13 17.05 -15.52
CA ASN A 202 -16.99 17.95 -15.53
C ASN A 202 -15.97 17.57 -14.44
N TYR A 203 -15.19 16.52 -14.69
CA TYR A 203 -14.08 16.12 -13.83
C TYR A 203 -12.74 16.62 -14.39
N ASP A 204 -11.70 16.70 -13.57
CA ASP A 204 -10.32 16.95 -13.98
C ASP A 204 -9.46 15.72 -13.68
N CYS A 205 -8.38 15.54 -14.44
CA CYS A 205 -7.36 14.55 -14.13
C CYS A 205 -6.34 15.18 -13.19
N LYS A 206 -6.43 14.85 -11.90
CA LYS A 206 -5.51 15.38 -10.88
C LYS A 206 -4.47 14.33 -10.51
N LYS A 207 -3.22 14.78 -10.46
CA LYS A 207 -2.10 13.98 -10.02
C LYS A 207 -2.29 13.61 -8.54
N ILE A 208 -2.01 12.37 -8.14
CA ILE A 208 -2.17 11.92 -6.74
C ILE A 208 -1.41 12.83 -5.77
N SER A 209 -0.16 13.18 -6.10
CA SER A 209 0.68 14.07 -5.30
C SER A 209 0.19 15.51 -5.18
N GLU A 210 -0.78 15.91 -5.99
CA GLU A 210 -1.40 17.26 -5.97
C GLU A 210 -2.83 17.21 -5.42
N SER A 211 -3.36 16.00 -5.19
CA SER A 211 -4.72 15.79 -4.73
C SER A 211 -4.87 15.97 -3.22
N ILE A 212 -6.12 16.02 -2.75
CA ILE A 212 -6.47 16.05 -1.31
C ILE A 212 -6.14 14.75 -0.57
N ILE A 213 -5.75 13.70 -1.30
CA ILE A 213 -5.31 12.42 -0.74
C ILE A 213 -3.91 12.58 -0.14
N ALA A 214 -2.99 13.21 -0.88
CA ALA A 214 -1.61 13.43 -0.45
C ALA A 214 -1.40 14.77 0.27
N ASN A 215 -2.28 15.76 0.07
CA ASN A 215 -2.14 17.11 0.62
C ASN A 215 -3.32 17.53 1.50
N GLU A 216 -3.17 18.71 2.11
CA GLU A 216 -4.28 19.44 2.72
C GLU A 216 -5.36 19.76 1.69
N PRO A 217 -6.64 19.64 2.08
CA PRO A 217 -7.71 20.07 1.21
C PRO A 217 -7.55 21.57 0.96
N ASP A 218 -7.47 21.97 -0.30
CA ASP A 218 -7.57 23.38 -0.65
C ASP A 218 -9.00 23.85 -0.40
N LEU A 219 -9.20 24.47 0.77
CA LEU A 219 -10.50 24.99 1.17
C LEU A 219 -10.90 26.23 0.36
N GLY A 220 -10.00 26.80 -0.45
CA GLY A 220 -10.28 27.92 -1.35
C GLY A 220 -11.38 27.62 -2.35
N ALA A 221 -11.49 26.35 -2.78
CA ALA A 221 -12.53 25.89 -3.71
C ALA A 221 -13.93 25.74 -3.06
N LEU A 222 -14.04 25.79 -1.74
CA LEU A 222 -15.33 25.67 -1.05
C LEU A 222 -16.05 27.03 -0.99
N PRO A 223 -17.38 27.04 -1.15
CA PRO A 223 -18.18 28.25 -0.93
C PRO A 223 -18.04 28.71 0.53
N ASP A 224 -18.05 30.02 0.73
CA ASP A 224 -18.00 30.59 2.07
C ASP A 224 -19.23 30.17 2.87
N GLY A 225 -19.00 29.70 4.10
CA GLY A 225 -20.06 29.21 4.96
C GLY A 225 -19.56 28.50 6.22
N PRO A 226 -20.48 28.01 7.07
CA PRO A 226 -20.14 27.37 8.34
C PRO A 226 -19.23 26.15 8.17
N LEU A 227 -19.42 25.37 7.11
CA LEU A 227 -18.59 24.19 6.82
C LEU A 227 -17.14 24.57 6.54
N LYS A 228 -16.91 25.53 5.64
CA LYS A 228 -15.55 26.01 5.29
C LYS A 228 -14.83 26.56 6.51
N LYS A 229 -15.51 27.39 7.33
CA LYS A 229 -14.94 27.93 8.56
C LYS A 229 -14.50 26.83 9.52
N LYS A 230 -15.36 25.82 9.73
CA LYS A 230 -15.09 24.70 10.63
C LYS A 230 -13.98 23.78 10.12
N LEU A 231 -13.92 23.57 8.81
CA LEU A 231 -12.81 22.83 8.19
C LEU A 231 -11.50 23.59 8.31
N GLN A 232 -11.52 24.91 8.10
CA GLN A 232 -10.34 25.77 8.26
C GLN A 232 -9.82 25.71 9.69
N GLU A 233 -10.69 25.85 10.69
CA GLU A 233 -10.31 25.71 12.10
C GLU A 233 -9.66 24.35 12.40
N LYS A 234 -10.13 23.25 11.78
CA LYS A 234 -9.52 21.93 11.90
C LYS A 234 -8.17 21.82 11.20
N VAL A 235 -8.04 22.38 10.00
CA VAL A 235 -6.76 22.40 9.26
C VAL A 235 -5.73 23.22 10.02
N ASP A 236 -6.11 24.39 10.53
CA ASP A 236 -5.23 25.28 11.31
C ASP A 236 -4.81 24.65 12.65
N ALA A 237 -5.67 23.81 13.25
CA ALA A 237 -5.38 23.08 14.48
C ALA A 237 -4.63 21.76 14.26
N ALA A 238 -4.58 21.24 13.03
CA ALA A 238 -3.94 19.98 12.73
C ALA A 238 -2.41 20.13 12.76
N GLU A 239 -1.73 19.15 13.36
CA GLU A 239 -0.28 19.04 13.24
C GLU A 239 0.09 18.77 11.77
N LYS A 240 1.25 19.29 11.34
CA LYS A 240 1.77 19.01 10.00
C LYS A 240 2.16 17.55 9.88
N VAL A 241 1.27 16.77 9.27
CA VAL A 241 1.52 15.36 8.95
C VAL A 241 2.25 15.27 7.60
N PRO A 242 3.30 14.43 7.48
CA PRO A 242 3.95 14.16 6.20
C PRO A 242 2.96 13.72 5.11
N ASN A 243 3.22 14.10 3.86
CA ASN A 243 2.37 13.72 2.73
C ASN A 243 2.25 12.19 2.57
N SER A 244 3.32 11.44 2.89
CA SER A 244 3.31 9.97 2.89
C SER A 244 2.29 9.40 3.86
N ALA A 245 2.30 9.86 5.11
CA ALA A 245 1.38 9.42 6.14
C ALA A 245 -0.08 9.72 5.77
N ARG A 246 -0.34 10.94 5.31
CA ARG A 246 -1.66 11.37 4.87
C ARG A 246 -2.16 10.56 3.67
N PHE A 247 -1.30 10.35 2.68
CA PHE A 247 -1.61 9.52 1.52
C PHE A 247 -1.94 8.10 1.94
N CYS A 248 -1.08 7.48 2.77
CA CYS A 248 -1.24 6.12 3.28
C CYS A 248 -2.60 5.93 3.97
N GLU A 249 -2.96 6.86 4.85
CA GLU A 249 -4.23 6.86 5.57
C GLU A 249 -5.42 7.07 4.63
N LYS A 250 -5.42 8.15 3.85
CA LYS A 250 -6.58 8.50 3.02
C LYS A 250 -6.80 7.53 1.87
N PHE A 251 -5.73 7.10 1.21
CA PHE A 251 -5.81 6.22 0.05
C PHE A 251 -6.30 4.82 0.44
N THR A 252 -6.03 4.39 1.68
CA THR A 252 -6.45 3.08 2.20
C THR A 252 -7.73 3.16 3.03
N LEU A 253 -8.44 4.30 2.98
CA LEU A 253 -9.63 4.59 3.78
C LEU A 253 -9.44 4.35 5.29
N GLY A 254 -8.26 4.70 5.80
CA GLY A 254 -7.91 4.57 7.20
C GLY A 254 -7.48 3.16 7.61
N LEU A 255 -7.33 2.20 6.68
CA LEU A 255 -6.81 0.89 7.02
C LEU A 255 -5.39 0.97 7.57
N PHE A 256 -4.53 1.78 6.95
CA PHE A 256 -3.15 2.00 7.38
C PHE A 256 -2.98 3.41 7.90
N ARG A 257 -2.25 3.58 9.00
CA ARG A 257 -1.81 4.89 9.49
C ARG A 257 -0.32 4.81 9.76
N GLU A 258 0.45 5.78 9.27
CA GLU A 258 1.89 5.82 9.52
C GLU A 258 2.16 5.83 11.03
N SER A 259 2.99 4.89 11.49
CA SER A 259 3.40 4.82 12.89
C SER A 259 4.39 5.94 13.20
N PRO A 260 4.27 6.61 14.37
CA PRO A 260 5.30 7.56 14.81
C PRO A 260 6.60 6.87 15.25
N ASP A 261 6.60 5.55 15.42
CA ASP A 261 7.78 4.75 15.80
C ASP A 261 8.00 3.63 14.78
N ASP A 262 9.10 3.73 14.04
CA ASP A 262 9.52 2.74 13.04
C ASP A 262 9.86 1.36 13.63
N ASN A 263 10.05 1.25 14.96
CA ASN A 263 10.22 -0.04 15.62
C ASN A 263 8.87 -0.70 15.97
N LEU A 264 7.79 0.09 15.96
CA LEU A 264 6.43 -0.33 16.30
C LEU A 264 5.52 -0.11 15.09
N CYS A 265 5.84 -0.80 14.00
CA CYS A 265 5.13 -0.66 12.75
C CYS A 265 5.00 -1.99 11.99
N VAL A 266 4.17 -1.96 10.96
CA VAL A 266 3.84 -3.06 10.06
C VAL A 266 4.16 -2.66 8.63
N ASP A 267 4.93 -3.48 7.92
CA ASP A 267 5.03 -3.43 6.47
C ASP A 267 4.04 -4.46 5.88
N PRO A 268 2.89 -4.04 5.29
CA PRO A 268 1.88 -4.96 4.78
C PRO A 268 2.36 -5.77 3.56
N ARG A 269 3.52 -5.45 2.99
CA ARG A 269 4.16 -6.29 1.96
C ARG A 269 4.80 -7.55 2.57
N GLN A 270 4.98 -7.57 3.89
CA GLN A 270 5.69 -8.62 4.62
C GLN A 270 4.84 -9.16 5.78
N GLU A 271 4.25 -10.34 5.59
CA GLU A 271 3.41 -10.97 6.62
C GLU A 271 4.15 -11.18 7.95
N THR A 272 5.46 -11.42 7.89
CA THR A 272 6.33 -11.53 9.08
C THR A 272 6.36 -10.25 9.91
N SER A 273 6.19 -9.07 9.30
CA SER A 273 6.11 -7.80 10.02
C SER A 273 4.80 -7.71 10.81
N ILE A 274 3.69 -8.19 10.23
CA ILE A 274 2.39 -8.27 10.91
C ILE A 274 2.46 -9.22 12.11
N THR A 275 3.00 -10.44 11.92
CA THR A 275 3.07 -11.44 13.00
C THR A 275 4.01 -11.01 14.12
N SER A 276 5.16 -10.41 13.79
CA SER A 276 6.10 -9.89 14.79
C SER A 276 5.48 -8.75 15.59
N TYR A 277 4.78 -7.81 14.94
CA TYR A 277 4.07 -6.75 15.65
C TYR A 277 3.02 -7.30 16.62
N ILE A 278 2.27 -8.33 16.21
CA ILE A 278 1.27 -8.96 17.07
C ILE A 278 1.93 -9.64 18.28
N LYS A 279 2.98 -10.43 18.05
CA LYS A 279 3.63 -11.24 19.09
C LYS A 279 4.53 -10.42 20.01
N ASP A 280 5.42 -9.62 19.44
CA ASP A 280 6.47 -8.95 20.22
C ASP A 280 5.95 -7.68 20.91
N TYR A 281 4.90 -7.08 20.35
CA TYR A 281 4.33 -5.85 20.89
C TYR A 281 2.94 -6.02 21.48
N LYS A 282 1.92 -6.41 20.69
CA LYS A 282 0.53 -6.48 21.21
C LYS A 282 0.37 -7.52 22.32
N GLU A 283 0.86 -8.73 22.12
CA GLU A 283 0.76 -9.82 23.11
C GLU A 283 1.54 -9.48 24.37
N VAL A 284 2.80 -9.06 24.23
CA VAL A 284 3.66 -8.69 25.36
C VAL A 284 3.07 -7.52 26.14
N ALA A 285 2.62 -6.46 25.47
CA ALA A 285 2.02 -5.29 26.14
C ALA A 285 0.75 -5.67 26.90
N TYR A 286 -0.14 -6.49 26.29
CA TYR A 286 -1.35 -6.95 26.95
C TYR A 286 -1.03 -7.81 28.18
N ASN A 287 -0.16 -8.80 28.03
CA ASN A 287 0.18 -9.74 29.10
C ASN A 287 0.94 -9.06 30.25
N LYS A 288 1.74 -8.04 29.94
CA LYS A 288 2.36 -7.19 30.96
C LYS A 288 1.33 -6.37 31.75
N ALA A 289 0.28 -5.89 31.08
CA ALA A 289 -0.80 -5.15 31.72
C ALA A 289 -1.79 -6.05 32.49
N HIS A 290 -1.93 -7.33 32.10
CA HIS A 290 -2.87 -8.31 32.67
C HIS A 290 -2.14 -9.61 33.05
N PRO A 291 -1.26 -9.60 34.06
CA PRO A 291 -0.43 -10.76 34.41
C PRO A 291 -1.24 -11.97 34.91
N ASP A 292 -2.47 -11.76 35.39
CA ASP A 292 -3.39 -12.79 35.87
C ASP A 292 -4.27 -13.41 34.76
N ALA A 293 -4.31 -12.77 33.58
CA ALA A 293 -5.12 -13.21 32.44
C ALA A 293 -4.34 -13.09 31.13
N PRO A 294 -3.21 -13.83 30.97
CA PRO A 294 -2.43 -13.76 29.74
C PRO A 294 -3.25 -14.26 28.54
N VAL A 295 -3.12 -13.56 27.42
CA VAL A 295 -3.67 -13.92 26.13
C VAL A 295 -2.57 -14.41 25.19
N ASN A 296 -2.98 -15.22 24.23
CA ASN A 296 -2.16 -15.62 23.10
C ASN A 296 -2.93 -15.22 21.84
N PHE A 297 -2.32 -14.40 21.00
CA PHE A 297 -2.85 -14.05 19.69
C PHE A 297 -2.45 -15.13 18.68
N PRO A 298 -3.36 -15.98 18.19
CA PRO A 298 -3.00 -16.95 17.18
C PRO A 298 -2.49 -16.24 15.92
N VAL A 299 -1.28 -16.59 15.49
CA VAL A 299 -0.71 -16.12 14.23
C VAL A 299 -0.48 -17.29 13.30
N SER A 300 -0.57 -17.05 12.00
CA SER A 300 -0.17 -18.05 10.99
C SER A 300 1.30 -17.93 10.71
N ASP A 301 1.95 -19.08 10.50
CA ASP A 301 3.34 -19.11 10.06
C ASP A 301 3.46 -18.52 8.65
N PRO A 302 4.57 -17.84 8.33
CA PRO A 302 4.79 -17.33 6.99
C PRO A 302 4.86 -18.49 5.99
N CYS A 303 4.25 -18.30 4.82
CA CYS A 303 4.36 -19.26 3.75
C CYS A 303 5.83 -19.54 3.40
N PRO A 304 6.27 -20.81 3.34
CA PRO A 304 7.57 -21.11 2.80
C PRO A 304 7.61 -20.62 1.35
N THR A 305 8.51 -19.69 1.05
CA THR A 305 8.68 -19.05 -0.26
C THR A 305 9.20 -20.01 -1.34
N GLY A 306 9.28 -21.31 -1.06
CA GLY A 306 9.85 -22.35 -1.93
C GLY A 306 11.37 -22.26 -2.12
N LEU A 307 11.95 -21.07 -1.93
CA LEU A 307 13.39 -20.83 -1.88
C LEU A 307 13.89 -20.99 -0.46
N SER A 308 14.72 -22.01 -0.23
CA SER A 308 15.48 -22.14 1.01
C SER A 308 16.29 -20.86 1.27
N THR A 309 16.41 -20.42 2.53
CA THR A 309 17.27 -19.29 2.92
C THR A 309 18.69 -19.45 2.35
N GLY A 310 19.19 -20.68 2.25
CA GLY A 310 20.48 -20.98 1.62
C GLY A 310 20.52 -20.65 0.12
N ALA A 311 19.40 -20.80 -0.61
CA ALA A 311 19.31 -20.43 -2.02
C ALA A 311 19.35 -18.91 -2.21
N ILE A 312 18.64 -18.14 -1.38
CA ILE A 312 18.67 -16.67 -1.43
C ILE A 312 20.08 -16.15 -1.14
N ILE A 313 20.71 -16.65 -0.06
CA ILE A 313 22.10 -16.30 0.29
C ILE A 313 23.05 -16.70 -0.86
N GLY A 314 22.85 -17.87 -1.46
CA GLY A 314 23.62 -18.33 -2.61
C GLY A 314 23.50 -17.41 -3.83
N ILE A 315 22.29 -16.92 -4.15
CA ILE A 315 22.07 -15.96 -5.24
C ILE A 315 22.80 -14.64 -4.95
N VAL A 316 22.69 -14.10 -3.73
CA VAL A 316 23.35 -12.84 -3.37
C VAL A 316 24.88 -12.97 -3.47
N ILE A 317 25.45 -14.04 -2.92
CA ILE A 317 26.90 -14.31 -3.01
C ILE A 317 27.32 -14.50 -4.46
N GLY A 318 26.54 -15.25 -5.25
CA GLY A 318 26.80 -15.48 -6.67
C GLY A 318 26.83 -14.18 -7.47
N CYS A 319 25.88 -13.27 -7.23
CA CYS A 319 25.86 -11.95 -7.86
C CYS A 319 27.09 -11.10 -7.46
N LEU A 320 27.47 -11.09 -6.18
CA LEU A 320 28.64 -10.34 -5.71
C LEU A 320 29.95 -10.85 -6.33
N VAL A 321 30.13 -12.18 -6.38
CA VAL A 321 31.29 -12.80 -7.04
C VAL A 321 31.29 -12.52 -8.53
N GLY A 322 30.13 -12.61 -9.20
CA GLY A 322 29.98 -12.29 -10.62
C GLY A 322 30.37 -10.85 -10.95
N VAL A 323 29.88 -9.88 -10.19
CA VAL A 323 30.25 -8.46 -10.34
C VAL A 323 31.76 -8.27 -10.09
N GLY A 324 32.32 -8.94 -9.08
CA GLY A 324 33.76 -8.90 -8.79
C GLY A 324 34.63 -9.44 -9.93
N LEU A 325 34.23 -10.55 -10.55
CA LEU A 325 34.94 -11.14 -11.70
C LEU A 325 34.88 -10.23 -12.94
N ILE A 326 33.71 -9.65 -13.23
CA ILE A 326 33.55 -8.71 -14.35
C ILE A 326 34.42 -7.46 -14.12
N ALA A 327 34.37 -6.88 -12.92
CA ALA A 327 35.20 -5.73 -12.57
C ALA A 327 36.70 -6.06 -12.66
N GLY A 328 37.11 -7.25 -12.21
CA GLY A 328 38.48 -7.74 -12.32
C GLY A 328 38.94 -7.91 -13.77
N LEU A 329 38.09 -8.45 -14.65
CA LEU A 329 38.39 -8.59 -16.08
C LEU A 329 38.52 -7.23 -16.76
N VAL A 330 37.58 -6.30 -16.51
CA VAL A 330 37.66 -4.93 -17.04
C VAL A 330 38.95 -4.26 -16.57
N TYR A 331 39.28 -4.35 -15.29
CA TYR A 331 40.53 -3.81 -14.74
C TYR A 331 41.76 -4.43 -15.42
N TYR A 332 41.78 -5.75 -15.61
CA TYR A 332 42.89 -6.44 -16.27
C TYR A 332 43.09 -5.98 -17.72
N PHE A 333 42.03 -5.82 -18.51
CA PHE A 333 42.14 -5.34 -19.89
C PHE A 333 42.56 -3.87 -19.98
N VAL A 334 42.07 -3.01 -19.08
CA VAL A 334 42.48 -1.59 -19.02
C VAL A 334 43.93 -1.45 -18.58
N ALA A 335 44.36 -2.21 -17.56
CA ALA A 335 45.72 -2.14 -17.05
C ALA A 335 46.75 -2.76 -18.00
N LYS A 336 46.38 -3.82 -18.72
CA LYS A 336 47.28 -4.51 -19.66
C LYS A 336 47.31 -3.88 -21.06
N GLY A 337 46.26 -3.16 -21.45
CA GLY A 337 46.20 -2.44 -22.73
C GLY A 337 47.06 -1.18 -22.81
N GLY A 338 47.85 -0.85 -21.78
CA GLY A 338 48.66 0.37 -21.71
C GLY A 338 50.09 0.29 -22.23
N ASP A 339 50.60 -0.90 -22.61
CA ASP A 339 52.02 -1.07 -22.96
C ASP A 339 52.31 -1.25 -24.47
N ASP A 340 51.28 -1.27 -25.33
CA ASP A 340 51.45 -1.27 -26.79
C ASP A 340 51.41 0.18 -27.34
N LYS A 341 52.53 0.86 -27.11
CA LYS A 341 53.26 1.79 -27.99
C LYS A 341 52.51 2.32 -29.24
N ASP A 342 52.36 3.64 -29.28
CA ASP A 342 52.71 4.54 -30.41
C ASP A 342 52.67 3.94 -31.82
N GLY A 343 51.54 3.36 -32.22
CA GLY A 343 51.19 3.10 -33.61
C GLY A 343 50.35 4.26 -34.13
N ASP A 344 50.96 5.08 -34.98
CA ASP A 344 50.34 6.15 -35.77
C ASP A 344 49.09 5.66 -36.53
N TYR A 345 47.92 5.72 -35.88
CA TYR A 345 46.64 5.55 -36.54
C TYR A 345 46.23 6.90 -37.12
N THR A 346 46.71 7.16 -38.33
CA THR A 346 46.19 8.21 -39.20
C THR A 346 44.67 8.10 -39.27
N ALA A 347 43.99 9.18 -38.89
CA ALA A 347 42.55 9.36 -38.97
C ALA A 347 42.06 9.22 -40.42
N GLY A 348 41.68 8.01 -40.80
CA GLY A 348 40.95 7.72 -42.03
C GLY A 348 39.52 8.19 -41.90
N GLN A 349 39.28 9.43 -42.32
CA GLN A 349 37.97 10.03 -42.56
C GLN A 349 37.25 9.22 -43.65
N SER A 350 36.47 8.20 -43.26
CA SER A 350 35.58 7.48 -44.17
C SER A 350 34.13 7.87 -43.89
N GLY A 351 33.59 8.71 -44.77
CA GLY A 351 32.17 8.99 -44.85
C GLY A 351 31.41 7.71 -45.22
N GLY A 352 30.81 7.08 -44.22
CA GLY A 352 29.88 5.97 -44.39
C GLY A 352 28.45 6.48 -44.38
N SER A 353 27.85 6.56 -45.57
CA SER A 353 26.43 6.80 -45.80
C SER A 353 25.56 5.88 -44.93
N ILE A 354 24.59 6.47 -44.23
CA ILE A 354 23.59 5.75 -43.44
C ILE A 354 22.66 5.02 -44.43
N VAL A 355 22.96 3.74 -44.69
CA VAL A 355 22.07 2.83 -45.41
C VAL A 355 20.92 2.46 -44.48
N SER A 356 19.75 2.95 -44.85
CA SER A 356 18.45 2.49 -44.38
C SER A 356 18.25 1.02 -44.76
N GLY A 357 17.87 0.18 -43.80
CA GLY A 357 17.22 -1.11 -44.07
C GLY A 357 17.88 -2.34 -43.46
N THR A 358 17.30 -2.85 -42.37
CA THR A 358 17.09 -4.29 -42.24
C THR A 358 15.75 -4.49 -41.51
N GLN A 359 14.73 -4.80 -42.31
CA GLN A 359 13.46 -5.30 -41.79
C GLN A 359 13.72 -6.66 -41.13
N ILE A 360 13.28 -6.80 -39.88
CA ILE A 360 13.20 -8.07 -39.19
C ILE A 360 12.09 -8.87 -39.88
N PRO A 361 12.34 -10.11 -40.37
CA PRO A 361 11.29 -10.94 -40.92
C PRO A 361 10.26 -11.24 -39.83
N LYS A 362 9.02 -10.84 -40.12
CA LYS A 362 7.82 -11.21 -39.38
C LYS A 362 7.65 -12.73 -39.52
N THR A 363 7.85 -13.48 -38.44
CA THR A 363 7.43 -14.87 -38.38
C THR A 363 5.91 -14.87 -38.27
N GLU A 364 5.26 -15.10 -39.40
CA GLU A 364 3.83 -15.30 -39.52
C GLU A 364 3.53 -16.75 -39.10
N GLU A 365 3.18 -16.94 -37.83
CA GLU A 365 2.67 -18.22 -37.34
C GLU A 365 1.17 -18.29 -37.68
N THR A 366 0.89 -18.78 -38.87
CA THR A 366 -0.46 -19.14 -39.32
C THR A 366 -0.92 -20.37 -38.53
N ILE A 367 -1.66 -20.14 -37.45
CA ILE A 367 -2.47 -21.18 -36.81
C ILE A 367 -3.65 -21.46 -37.75
N GLN A 368 -3.57 -22.56 -38.50
CA GLN A 368 -4.73 -23.17 -39.12
C GLN A 368 -5.64 -23.70 -38.01
N MET A 369 -6.74 -23.01 -37.74
CA MET A 369 -7.89 -23.63 -37.09
C MET A 369 -8.55 -24.55 -38.12
N GLY A 370 -8.40 -25.85 -37.92
CA GLY A 370 -9.15 -26.85 -38.64
C GLY A 370 -10.63 -26.72 -38.32
N GLU A 371 -11.42 -26.46 -39.35
CA GLU A 371 -12.80 -26.91 -39.43
C GLU A 371 -12.80 -28.45 -39.37
N ASP A 372 -13.20 -29.01 -38.23
CA ASP A 372 -13.81 -30.34 -38.22
C ASP A 372 -15.30 -30.17 -37.96
N GLY A 373 -16.06 -30.50 -39.00
CA GLY A 373 -17.50 -30.51 -39.00
C GLY A 373 -18.09 -31.67 -38.20
N ASP A 374 -19.37 -31.48 -37.89
CA ASP A 374 -20.45 -32.46 -37.81
C ASP A 374 -20.10 -33.89 -37.39
N ARG A 375 -20.63 -34.29 -36.22
CA ARG A 375 -21.45 -35.51 -36.12
C ARG A 375 -22.24 -35.62 -34.80
N VAL A 376 -23.55 -35.77 -34.99
CA VAL A 376 -24.65 -36.25 -34.11
C VAL A 376 -25.31 -35.23 -33.19
#